data_AF-A0A8X6W8N6-F1
#
_entry.id   AF-A0A8X6W8N6-F1
#
_cell.length_a   1.000
_cell.length_b   1.000
_cell.length_c   1.000
_cell.angle_alpha   90.00
_cell.angle_beta   90.00
_cell.angle_gamma   90.00
#
_symmetry.space_group_name_H-M   'P 1'
#
loop_
_entity.id
_entity.type
_entity.pdbx_description
1 polymer ?
#
loop_
_entity_poly.entity_id
_entity_poly.type
_entity_poly.pdbx_seq_one_letter_code
_entity_poly.pdbx_strand_id
1 'polypeptide(L)'
;MYKNALKEDFIRVVENLDGTVESTDTIVKLKTKIENSSTLESDPDFVKTLIQNCIDERVSRNEREVTLEEQKIELAKLQLAKLEKEIELQTAKNKALSLNPAAKVEEKQCETNIENMIKSIKTLSLPVP
;
A
#
# COMPACT_ATOMS: atom_id res chain seq x y z
N MET A 1 -10.15 -21.04 -31.57
CA MET A 1 -10.49 -21.20 -30.13
C MET A 1 -9.62 -20.22 -29.36
N TYR A 2 -10.21 -19.19 -28.74
CA TYR A 2 -9.49 -18.18 -27.95
C TYR A 2 -8.91 -18.84 -26.70
N LYS A 3 -7.62 -19.20 -26.74
CA LYS A 3 -6.95 -19.81 -25.59
C LYS A 3 -6.90 -18.77 -24.47
N ASN A 4 -7.33 -19.15 -23.26
CA ASN A 4 -7.37 -18.32 -22.05
C ASN A 4 -8.54 -17.32 -21.92
N ALA A 5 -9.57 -17.40 -22.75
CA ALA A 5 -10.78 -16.61 -22.52
C ALA A 5 -11.57 -17.12 -21.30
N LEU A 6 -11.94 -16.23 -20.37
CA LEU A 6 -12.78 -16.52 -19.22
C LEU A 6 -14.20 -15.97 -19.44
N LYS A 7 -15.13 -16.35 -18.55
CA LYS A 7 -16.54 -15.91 -18.61
C LYS A 7 -16.66 -14.38 -18.71
N GLU A 8 -15.87 -13.66 -17.92
CA GLU A 8 -15.91 -12.19 -17.89
C GLU A 8 -15.51 -11.54 -19.22
N ASP A 9 -14.63 -12.15 -20.01
CA ASP A 9 -14.27 -11.61 -21.33
C ASP A 9 -15.48 -11.69 -22.26
N PHE A 10 -16.18 -12.83 -22.25
CA PHE A 10 -17.39 -13.01 -23.05
C PHE A 10 -18.53 -12.08 -22.60
N ILE A 11 -18.65 -11.80 -21.29
CA ILE A 11 -19.59 -10.81 -20.78
C ILE A 11 -19.31 -9.45 -21.41
N ARG A 12 -18.06 -8.99 -21.32
CA ARG A 12 -17.67 -7.68 -21.89
C ARG A 12 -17.87 -7.63 -23.39
N VAL A 13 -17.53 -8.70 -24.10
CA VAL A 13 -17.74 -8.75 -25.56
C VAL A 13 -19.23 -8.62 -25.88
N VAL A 14 -20.12 -9.34 -25.18
CA VAL A 14 -21.56 -9.21 -25.38
C VAL A 14 -22.04 -7.79 -25.09
N GLU A 15 -21.58 -7.18 -23.99
CA GLU A 15 -21.91 -5.78 -23.65
C GLU A 15 -21.41 -4.79 -24.72
N ASN A 16 -20.21 -4.99 -25.28
CA ASN A 16 -19.65 -4.16 -26.35
C ASN A 16 -20.38 -4.34 -27.69
N LEU A 17 -21.10 -5.44 -27.87
CA LEU A 17 -21.95 -5.69 -29.04
C LEU A 17 -23.40 -5.26 -28.78
N ASP A 18 -23.65 -4.40 -27.77
CA ASP A 18 -24.96 -3.95 -27.32
C ASP A 18 -25.92 -5.10 -26.94
N GLY A 19 -25.37 -6.25 -26.59
CA GLY A 19 -26.12 -7.42 -26.13
C GLY A 19 -26.41 -7.36 -24.64
N THR A 20 -27.54 -7.96 -24.22
CA THR A 20 -27.86 -8.09 -22.79
C THR A 20 -27.13 -9.27 -22.18
N VAL A 21 -26.65 -9.11 -20.94
CA VAL A 21 -26.03 -10.18 -20.15
C VAL A 21 -26.82 -10.41 -18.88
N GLU A 22 -27.24 -11.66 -18.67
CA GLU A 22 -27.87 -12.08 -17.42
C GLU A 22 -26.81 -12.67 -16.48
N SER A 23 -26.97 -12.46 -15.18
CA SER A 23 -26.05 -13.01 -14.16
C SER A 23 -25.93 -14.55 -14.24
N THR A 24 -27.01 -15.20 -14.66
CA THR A 24 -27.13 -16.66 -14.84
C THR A 24 -26.58 -17.17 -16.17
N ASP A 25 -26.12 -16.29 -17.07
CA ASP A 25 -25.61 -16.73 -18.36
C ASP A 25 -24.34 -17.57 -18.22
N THR A 26 -24.30 -18.68 -18.95
CA THR A 26 -23.12 -19.54 -19.05
C THR A 26 -22.22 -19.07 -20.18
N ILE A 27 -20.95 -19.51 -20.18
CA ILE A 27 -20.02 -19.21 -21.29
C ILE A 27 -20.61 -19.65 -22.63
N VAL A 28 -21.33 -20.79 -22.66
CA VAL A 28 -21.99 -21.28 -23.88
C VAL A 28 -23.07 -20.30 -24.34
N LYS A 29 -23.95 -19.83 -23.44
CA LYS A 29 -24.98 -18.84 -23.79
C LYS A 29 -24.37 -17.53 -24.29
N LEU A 30 -23.31 -17.04 -23.64
CA LEU A 30 -22.62 -15.81 -24.05
C LEU A 30 -22.01 -15.96 -25.45
N LYS A 31 -21.39 -17.11 -25.74
CA LYS A 31 -20.89 -17.40 -27.09
C LYS A 31 -22.00 -17.41 -28.12
N THR A 32 -23.14 -18.04 -27.83
CA THR A 32 -24.30 -18.03 -28.72
C THR A 32 -24.84 -16.62 -28.96
N LYS A 33 -24.83 -15.74 -27.95
CA LYS A 33 -25.20 -14.33 -28.11
C LYS A 33 -24.25 -13.59 -29.07
N ILE A 34 -22.95 -13.84 -28.96
CA ILE A 34 -21.94 -13.28 -29.87
C ILE A 34 -22.11 -13.86 -31.29
N GLU A 35 -22.31 -15.17 -31.40
CA GLU A 35 -22.53 -15.89 -32.66
C GLU A 35 -23.76 -15.38 -33.42
N ASN A 36 -24.81 -14.98 -32.71
CA ASN A 36 -26.03 -14.43 -33.27
C ASN A 36 -26.01 -12.90 -33.43
N SER A 37 -24.88 -12.23 -33.15
CA SER A 37 -24.78 -10.78 -33.30
C SER A 37 -24.67 -10.38 -34.78
N SER A 38 -25.37 -9.32 -35.18
CA SER A 38 -25.27 -8.76 -36.54
C SER A 38 -23.86 -8.26 -36.85
N THR A 39 -23.12 -7.84 -35.82
CA THR A 39 -21.72 -7.41 -35.94
C THR A 39 -20.81 -8.56 -36.32
N LEU A 40 -21.02 -9.78 -35.80
CA LEU A 40 -20.24 -10.94 -36.23
C LEU A 40 -20.51 -11.30 -37.70
N GLU A 41 -21.76 -11.16 -38.14
CA GLU A 41 -22.13 -11.37 -39.54
C GLU A 41 -21.50 -10.31 -40.47
N SER A 42 -21.48 -9.05 -40.02
CA SER A 42 -21.00 -7.91 -40.82
C SER A 42 -19.48 -7.76 -40.81
N ASP A 43 -18.84 -7.95 -39.65
CA ASP A 43 -17.40 -7.79 -39.44
C ASP A 43 -16.86 -8.84 -38.43
N PRO A 44 -16.58 -10.06 -38.90
CA PRO A 44 -16.03 -11.13 -38.06
C PRO A 44 -14.66 -10.80 -37.45
N ASP A 45 -13.83 -10.03 -38.18
CA ASP A 45 -12.48 -9.68 -37.76
C ASP A 45 -12.49 -8.65 -36.63
N PHE A 46 -13.45 -7.71 -36.65
CA PHE A 46 -13.71 -6.83 -35.53
C PHE A 46 -14.08 -7.62 -34.28
N VAL A 47 -15.04 -8.56 -34.36
CA VAL A 47 -15.45 -9.36 -33.18
C VAL A 47 -14.28 -10.19 -32.64
N LYS A 48 -13.46 -10.76 -33.52
CA LYS A 48 -12.25 -11.49 -33.13
C LYS A 48 -11.26 -10.58 -32.40
N THR A 49 -11.05 -9.37 -32.90
CA THR A 49 -10.17 -8.37 -32.28
C THR A 49 -10.73 -7.89 -30.94
N LEU A 50 -12.04 -7.68 -30.85
CA LEU A 50 -12.73 -7.30 -29.63
C LEU A 50 -12.57 -8.36 -28.52
N ILE A 51 -12.71 -9.64 -28.88
CA ILE A 51 -12.47 -10.74 -27.94
C ILE A 51 -11.01 -10.73 -27.46
N GLN A 52 -10.05 -10.53 -28.36
CA GLN A 52 -8.64 -10.46 -27.99
C GLN A 52 -8.34 -9.27 -27.08
N ASN A 53 -8.87 -8.09 -27.39
CA ASN A 53 -8.71 -6.89 -26.57
C ASN A 53 -9.28 -7.09 -25.17
N CYS A 54 -10.46 -7.71 -25.02
CA CYS A 54 -11.03 -7.99 -23.71
C CYS A 54 -10.13 -8.90 -22.87
N ILE A 55 -9.54 -9.92 -23.49
CA ILE A 55 -8.58 -10.83 -22.84
C ILE A 55 -7.33 -10.05 -22.40
N ASP A 56 -6.75 -9.26 -23.30
CA ASP A 56 -5.50 -8.52 -23.07
C ASP A 56 -5.68 -7.45 -21.99
N GLU A 57 -6.82 -6.75 -21.99
CA GLU A 57 -7.17 -5.77 -20.95
C GLU A 57 -7.27 -6.40 -19.56
N ARG A 58 -7.88 -7.59 -19.47
CA ARG A 58 -7.96 -8.31 -18.20
C ARG A 58 -6.57 -8.75 -17.75
N VAL A 59 -5.78 -9.37 -18.63
CA VAL A 59 -4.43 -9.84 -18.29
C VAL A 59 -3.57 -8.67 -17.82
N SER A 60 -3.56 -7.56 -18.56
CA SER A 60 -2.80 -6.36 -18.19
C SER A 60 -3.26 -5.76 -16.84
N ARG A 61 -4.55 -5.82 -16.53
CA ARG A 61 -5.08 -5.38 -15.23
C ARG A 61 -4.59 -6.29 -14.10
N ASN A 62 -4.65 -7.60 -14.31
CA ASN A 62 -4.19 -8.58 -13.32
C ASN A 62 -2.69 -8.46 -13.06
N GLU A 63 -1.88 -8.27 -14.10
CA GLU A 63 -0.44 -8.01 -13.96
C GLU A 63 -0.16 -6.76 -13.14
N ARG A 64 -0.86 -5.66 -13.43
CA ARG A 64 -0.75 -4.40 -12.66
C ARG A 64 -1.13 -4.60 -11.19
N GLU A 65 -2.17 -5.37 -10.92
CA GLU A 65 -2.63 -5.67 -9.56
C GLU A 65 -1.62 -6.51 -8.80
N VAL A 66 -1.05 -7.54 -9.44
CA VAL A 66 0.03 -8.36 -8.86
C VAL A 66 1.24 -7.49 -8.52
N THR A 67 1.71 -6.65 -9.45
CA THR A 67 2.85 -5.75 -9.20
C THR A 67 2.58 -4.79 -8.04
N LEU A 68 1.36 -4.23 -7.97
CA LEU A 68 0.99 -3.33 -6.88
C LEU A 68 1.00 -4.05 -5.52
N GLU A 69 0.51 -5.28 -5.48
CA GLU A 69 0.48 -6.09 -4.26
C GLU A 69 1.90 -6.48 -3.81
N GLU A 70 2.77 -6.84 -4.76
CA GLU A 70 4.19 -7.08 -4.49
C GLU A 70 4.89 -5.85 -3.89
N GLN A 71 4.62 -4.65 -4.44
CA GLN A 71 5.15 -3.39 -3.90
C GLN A 71 4.66 -3.10 -2.48
N LYS A 72 3.39 -3.36 -2.17
CA LYS A 72 2.86 -3.21 -0.81
C LYS A 72 3.56 -4.15 0.16
N ILE A 73 3.77 -5.40 -0.24
CA ILE A 73 4.47 -6.40 0.57
C ILE A 73 5.91 -5.97 0.83
N GLU A 74 6.62 -5.47 -0.19
CA GLU A 74 7.99 -4.97 -0.03
C GLU A 74 8.07 -3.77 0.92
N LEU A 75 7.15 -2.81 0.79
CA LEU A 75 7.06 -1.67 1.67
C LEU A 75 6.77 -2.08 3.12
N ALA A 76 5.84 -3.02 3.32
CA ALA A 76 5.51 -3.55 4.65
C ALA A 76 6.73 -4.26 5.29
N LYS A 77 7.50 -5.03 4.51
CA LYS A 77 8.76 -5.65 4.98
C LYS A 77 9.77 -4.60 5.42
N LEU A 78 9.92 -3.51 4.67
CA LEU A 78 10.84 -2.43 5.02
C LEU A 78 10.42 -1.71 6.31
N GLN A 79 9.11 -1.43 6.46
CA GLN A 79 8.56 -0.85 7.68
C GLN A 79 8.77 -1.76 8.89
N LEU A 80 8.56 -3.07 8.73
CA LEU A 80 8.79 -4.04 9.79
C LEU A 80 10.27 -4.05 10.21
N ALA A 81 11.20 -4.14 9.27
CA ALA A 81 12.63 -4.12 9.56
C ALA A 81 13.07 -2.84 10.30
N LYS A 82 12.48 -1.69 9.95
CA LYS A 82 12.71 -0.42 10.66
C LYS A 82 12.23 -0.49 12.12
N LEU A 83 11.03 -1.02 12.36
CA LEU A 83 10.49 -1.17 13.71
C LEU A 83 11.32 -2.15 14.55
N GLU A 84 11.73 -3.27 13.97
CA GLU A 84 12.59 -4.26 14.65
C GLU A 84 13.93 -3.63 15.07
N LYS A 85 14.55 -2.81 14.20
CA LYS A 85 15.79 -2.09 14.53
C LYS A 85 15.60 -1.04 15.62
N GLU A 86 14.49 -0.32 15.62
CA GLU A 86 14.18 0.63 16.70
C GLU A 86 14.00 -0.11 18.04
N ILE A 87 13.30 -1.23 18.05
CA ILE A 87 13.13 -2.07 19.25
C ILE A 87 14.48 -2.59 19.75
N GLU A 88 15.35 -3.06 18.86
CA GLU A 88 16.71 -3.53 19.20
C GLU A 88 17.54 -2.40 19.83
N LEU A 89 17.48 -1.19 19.25
CA LEU A 89 18.18 -0.01 19.75
C LEU A 89 17.68 0.44 21.12
N GLN A 90 16.36 0.51 21.31
CA GLN A 90 15.73 0.81 22.61
C GLN A 90 16.13 -0.22 23.67
N THR A 91 16.12 -1.50 23.31
CA THR A 91 16.50 -2.60 24.21
C THR A 91 17.98 -2.50 24.59
N ALA A 92 18.87 -2.24 23.63
CA ALA A 92 20.30 -2.04 23.89
C ALA A 92 20.55 -0.82 24.77
N LYS A 93 19.86 0.30 24.51
CA LYS A 93 19.93 1.52 25.32
C LYS A 93 19.48 1.26 26.76
N ASN A 94 18.35 0.59 26.94
CA ASN A 94 17.83 0.24 28.28
C ASN A 94 18.78 -0.70 29.03
N LYS A 95 19.39 -1.67 28.33
CA LYS A 95 20.40 -2.56 28.91
C LYS A 95 21.67 -1.81 29.31
N ALA A 96 22.14 -0.86 28.48
CA ALA A 96 23.28 -0.02 28.80
C ALA A 96 23.03 0.88 30.02
N LEU A 97 21.83 1.50 30.11
CA LEU A 97 21.41 2.30 31.27
C LEU A 97 21.29 1.46 32.55
N SER A 98 20.86 0.20 32.43
CA SER A 98 20.76 -0.74 33.55
C SER A 98 22.14 -1.18 34.07
N LEU A 99 23.11 -1.39 33.17
CA LEU A 99 24.48 -1.81 33.52
C LEU A 99 25.37 -0.66 34.02
N ASN A 100 24.97 0.60 33.80
CA ASN A 100 25.74 1.77 34.24
C ASN A 100 24.82 2.79 34.95
N PRO A 101 24.52 2.59 36.25
CA PRO A 101 23.65 3.51 37.02
C PRO A 101 24.24 4.93 37.16
N ALA A 102 25.51 5.15 36.78
CA ALA A 102 26.14 6.47 36.72
C ALA A 102 25.69 7.33 35.52
N ALA A 103 25.06 6.74 34.48
CA ALA A 103 24.46 7.51 33.37
C ALA A 103 23.08 8.10 33.70
N LYS A 104 22.65 8.02 34.98
CA LYS A 104 21.45 8.65 35.52
C LYS A 104 21.71 10.09 36.01
N VAL A 105 22.87 10.65 35.70
CA VAL A 105 23.25 12.02 35.99
C VAL A 105 23.20 12.78 34.67
N GLU A 106 22.12 13.52 34.45
CA GLU A 106 22.04 14.78 33.67
C GLU A 106 20.64 14.97 33.08
N GLU A 107 19.73 15.41 33.94
CA GLU A 107 18.65 16.32 33.52
C GLU A 107 18.23 17.20 34.72
N LYS A 108 18.40 16.72 35.96
CA LYS A 108 18.05 17.50 37.18
C LYS A 108 19.16 18.38 37.77
N GLN A 109 20.42 18.23 37.37
CA GLN A 109 21.53 18.98 37.99
C GLN A 109 21.71 20.40 37.45
N CYS A 110 21.22 20.70 36.25
CA CYS A 110 21.37 22.04 35.66
C CYS A 110 20.41 23.06 36.31
N GLU A 111 19.16 22.67 36.60
CA GLU A 111 18.14 23.58 37.16
C GLU A 111 18.50 24.06 38.58
N THR A 112 19.00 23.16 39.42
CA THR A 112 19.35 23.49 40.82
C THR A 112 20.56 24.42 40.95
N ASN A 113 21.49 24.40 39.99
CA ASN A 113 22.66 25.28 40.00
C ASN A 113 22.26 26.72 39.64
N ILE A 114 21.45 26.90 38.60
CA ILE A 114 20.97 28.22 38.16
C ILE A 114 20.10 28.89 39.24
N GLU A 115 19.20 28.14 39.88
CA GLU A 115 18.39 28.70 40.98
C GLU A 115 19.24 29.16 42.17
N ASN A 116 20.28 28.41 42.53
CA ASN A 116 21.19 28.78 43.60
C ASN A 116 22.02 30.02 43.22
N MET A 117 22.50 30.12 41.98
CA MET A 117 23.18 31.32 41.48
C MET A 117 22.29 32.56 41.53
N ILE A 118 21.02 32.46 41.09
CA ILE A 118 20.07 33.58 41.10
C ILE A 118 19.75 34.03 42.54
N LYS A 119 19.61 33.09 43.49
CA LYS A 119 19.39 33.41 44.91
C LYS A 119 20.60 34.13 45.51
N SER A 120 21.82 33.70 45.21
CA SER A 120 23.05 34.35 45.69
C SER A 120 23.25 35.77 45.15
N ILE A 121 22.79 36.06 43.93
CA ILE A 121 22.86 37.41 43.34
C ILE A 121 21.88 38.38 44.04
N LYS A 122 20.68 37.91 44.41
CA LYS A 122 19.67 38.77 45.07
C LYS A 122 20.08 39.26 46.47
N THR A 123 20.99 38.56 47.14
CA THR A 123 21.49 38.97 48.46
C THR A 123 22.62 40.00 48.41
N LEU A 124 23.19 40.27 47.23
CA LEU A 124 24.31 41.19 47.05
C LEU A 124 23.84 42.60 46.62
N SER A 125 22.72 43.07 47.17
CA SER A 125 22.29 44.46 46.99
C SER A 125 22.90 45.31 48.10
N LEU A 126 23.97 46.04 47.79
CA LEU A 126 24.52 47.05 48.69
C LEU A 126 23.52 48.21 48.81
N PRO A 127 23.21 48.70 50.03
CA PRO A 127 22.42 49.91 50.19
C PRO A 127 23.20 51.10 49.63
N VAL A 128 22.56 51.88 48.78
CA VAL A 128 23.10 53.15 48.27
C VAL A 128 23.01 54.19 49.39
N PRO A 129 24.08 54.96 49.69
CA PRO A 129 24.06 56.03 50.67
C PRO A 129 23.04 57.13 50.36
#